data_AF-A0A2V8J143-F1
#
_entry.id   AF-A0A2V8J143-F1
#
_cell.length_a   1.000
_cell.length_b   1.000
_cell.length_c   1.000
_cell.angle_alpha   90.00
_cell.angle_beta   90.00
_cell.angle_gamma   90.00
#
_symmetry.space_group_name_H-M   'P 1'
#
loop_
_entity.id
_entity.type
_entity.pdbx_description
1 polymer ?
#
loop_
_entity_poly.entity_id
_entity_poly.type
_entity_poly.pdbx_seq_one_letter_code
_entity_poly.pdbx_strand_id
1 'polypeptide(L)'
;MRDIIALLQRDDLSGVILVGHSYAGMIITGVAERARDRIAHLVYVDAFVLEHGRSALDILPESTRNAFRKLAEEGGGLRMQPNDHLLDLWGLEEDSARAFIQKRLADFTIRCFSQPVEARSHAAHKLPVRTSRA
;
A
#
# COMPACT_ATOMS: atom_id res chain seq x y z
N MET A 1 -6.60 6.57 -2.45
CA MET A 1 -5.92 7.89 -2.48
C MET A 1 -6.89 9.07 -2.45
N ARG A 2 -8.01 9.04 -3.21
CA ARG A 2 -8.95 10.19 -3.29
C ARG A 2 -9.49 10.60 -1.92
N ASP A 3 -9.81 9.63 -1.06
CA ASP A 3 -10.33 9.91 0.28
C ASP A 3 -9.33 10.65 1.17
N ILE A 4 -8.02 10.33 1.04
CA ILE A 4 -6.96 11.05 1.76
C ILE A 4 -6.85 12.48 1.25
N ILE A 5 -6.89 12.70 -0.07
CA ILE A 5 -6.84 14.05 -0.65
C ILE A 5 -8.08 14.85 -0.20
N ALA A 6 -9.25 14.24 -0.24
CA ALA A 6 -10.49 14.85 0.23
C ALA A 6 -10.42 15.20 1.71
N LEU A 7 -9.84 14.33 2.54
CA LEU A 7 -9.58 14.61 3.96
C LEU A 7 -8.66 15.82 4.14
N LEU A 8 -7.52 15.87 3.44
CA LEU A 8 -6.59 16.99 3.51
C LEU A 8 -7.24 18.31 3.09
N GLN A 9 -8.15 18.28 2.11
CA GLN A 9 -8.86 19.47 1.62
C GLN A 9 -10.00 19.89 2.55
N ARG A 10 -10.84 18.94 2.97
CA ARG A 10 -12.01 19.18 3.81
C ARG A 10 -11.61 19.78 5.15
N ASP A 11 -10.53 19.28 5.73
CA ASP A 11 -10.05 19.69 7.06
C ASP A 11 -8.92 20.75 6.96
N ASP A 12 -8.68 21.28 5.75
CA ASP A 12 -7.60 22.22 5.38
C ASP A 12 -6.24 21.91 6.01
N LEU A 13 -5.89 20.62 6.01
CA LEU A 13 -4.63 20.15 6.57
C LEU A 13 -3.49 20.52 5.62
N SER A 14 -2.42 21.07 6.20
CA SER A 14 -1.16 21.40 5.51
C SER A 14 0.02 21.10 6.44
N GLY A 15 1.22 20.97 5.86
CA GLY A 15 2.42 20.57 6.61
C GLY A 15 2.36 19.15 7.16
N VAL A 16 1.53 18.27 6.60
CA VAL A 16 1.31 16.92 7.16
C VAL A 16 2.47 15.98 6.87
N ILE A 17 2.66 15.00 7.76
CA ILE A 17 3.55 13.87 7.52
C ILE A 17 2.68 12.68 7.12
N LEU A 18 2.86 12.17 5.89
CA LEU A 18 2.17 10.95 5.45
C LEU A 18 3.09 9.76 5.66
N VAL A 19 2.63 8.83 6.49
CA VAL A 19 3.33 7.56 6.76
C VAL A 19 2.59 6.42 6.08
N GLY A 20 3.28 5.69 5.21
CA GLY A 20 2.74 4.58 4.45
C GLY A 20 3.51 3.29 4.75
N HIS A 21 2.79 2.26 5.19
CA HIS A 21 3.31 0.91 5.36
C HIS A 21 2.82 -0.02 4.24
N SER A 22 3.69 -0.92 3.75
CA SER A 22 3.33 -1.92 2.72
C SER A 22 2.69 -1.27 1.48
N TYR A 23 1.51 -1.75 1.06
CA TYR A 23 0.68 -1.16 -0.02
C TYR A 23 0.46 0.35 0.12
N ALA A 24 0.39 0.88 1.35
CA ALA A 24 0.16 2.30 1.54
C ALA A 24 1.31 3.17 0.99
N GLY A 25 2.51 2.62 0.75
CA GLY A 25 3.57 3.31 0.02
C GLY A 25 3.15 3.77 -1.38
N MET A 26 2.44 2.92 -2.12
CA MET A 26 1.84 3.27 -3.42
C MET A 26 0.79 4.39 -3.27
N ILE A 27 0.00 4.32 -2.20
CA ILE A 27 -1.05 5.31 -1.92
C ILE A 27 -0.46 6.68 -1.60
N ILE A 28 0.46 6.79 -0.65
CA ILE A 28 1.04 8.08 -0.25
C ILE A 28 1.85 8.72 -1.38
N THR A 29 2.43 7.90 -2.27
CA THR A 29 3.09 8.37 -3.50
C THR A 29 2.08 9.03 -4.43
N GLY A 30 0.92 8.40 -4.69
CA GLY A 30 -0.15 8.99 -5.50
C GLY A 30 -0.82 10.21 -4.84
N VAL A 31 -0.88 10.27 -3.50
CA VAL A 31 -1.34 11.47 -2.78
C VAL A 31 -0.36 12.62 -2.98
N ALA A 32 0.95 12.36 -2.85
CA ALA A 32 1.98 13.37 -3.10
C ALA A 32 1.94 13.92 -4.53
N GLU A 33 1.61 13.08 -5.52
CA GLU A 33 1.42 13.50 -6.91
C GLU A 33 0.33 14.57 -7.08
N ARG A 34 -0.70 14.54 -6.22
CA ARG A 34 -1.90 15.40 -6.37
C ARG A 34 -2.04 16.50 -5.33
N ALA A 35 -1.39 16.38 -4.18
CA ALA A 35 -1.55 17.28 -3.03
C ALA A 35 -0.20 17.58 -2.35
N ARG A 36 0.87 17.63 -3.13
CA ARG A 36 2.25 17.92 -2.69
C ARG A 36 2.33 19.12 -1.74
N ASP A 37 1.67 20.21 -2.10
CA ASP A 37 1.70 21.50 -1.40
C ASP A 37 1.22 21.40 0.05
N ARG A 38 0.47 20.34 0.39
CA ARG A 38 -0.04 20.08 1.75
C ARG A 38 0.85 19.16 2.58
N ILE A 39 1.87 18.54 1.98
CA ILE A 39 2.67 17.49 2.60
C ILE A 39 4.04 18.05 2.95
N ALA A 40 4.44 17.96 4.22
CA ALA A 40 5.78 18.30 4.68
C ALA A 40 6.77 17.14 4.46
N HIS A 41 6.35 15.91 4.74
CA HIS A 41 7.22 14.72 4.67
C HIS A 41 6.47 13.47 4.21
N LEU A 42 7.17 12.58 3.52
CA LEU A 42 6.75 11.21 3.27
C LEU A 42 7.62 10.24 4.08
N VAL A 43 6.99 9.27 4.71
CA VAL A 43 7.66 8.19 5.43
C VAL A 43 7.17 6.85 4.91
N TYR A 44 8.09 6.04 4.39
CA TYR A 44 7.83 4.70 3.90
C TYR A 44 8.36 3.68 4.92
N VAL A 45 7.47 2.83 5.43
CA VAL A 45 7.82 1.78 6.41
C VAL A 45 7.57 0.43 5.75
N ASP A 46 8.61 -0.31 5.38
CA ASP A 46 8.48 -1.60 4.68
C ASP A 46 7.42 -1.57 3.57
N ALA A 47 7.52 -0.54 2.74
CA ALA A 47 6.46 -0.15 1.82
C ALA A 47 6.89 -0.27 0.35
N PHE A 48 5.90 -0.47 -0.52
CA PHE A 48 6.14 -0.44 -1.95
C PHE A 48 6.43 1.00 -2.41
N VAL A 49 7.60 1.19 -3.03
CA VAL A 49 8.02 2.43 -3.70
C VAL A 49 8.25 2.08 -5.17
N LEU A 50 7.29 2.44 -6.02
CA LEU A 50 7.24 2.00 -7.41
C LEU A 50 7.43 3.18 -8.36
N GLU A 51 8.01 2.90 -9.51
CA GLU A 51 8.03 3.84 -10.64
C GLU A 51 6.62 4.07 -11.19
N HIS A 52 6.44 5.21 -11.86
CA HIS A 52 5.18 5.52 -12.53
C HIS A 52 4.78 4.40 -13.52
N GLY A 53 3.51 3.99 -13.47
CA GLY A 53 2.97 2.99 -14.37
C GLY A 53 3.26 1.55 -13.95
N ARG A 54 3.99 1.34 -12.86
CA ARG A 54 4.20 0.01 -12.25
C ARG A 54 3.19 -0.26 -11.15
N SER A 55 2.81 -1.52 -11.03
CA SER A 55 2.01 -2.09 -9.94
C SER A 55 2.87 -2.98 -9.04
N ALA A 56 2.39 -3.32 -7.85
CA ALA A 56 3.13 -4.22 -6.95
C ALA A 56 3.25 -5.62 -7.55
N LEU A 57 2.21 -6.11 -8.26
CA LEU A 57 2.28 -7.40 -8.94
C LEU A 57 3.43 -7.45 -9.95
N ASP A 58 3.81 -6.33 -10.58
CA ASP A 58 4.89 -6.32 -11.57
C ASP A 58 6.28 -6.58 -10.97
N ILE A 59 6.45 -6.38 -9.65
CA ILE A 59 7.74 -6.52 -8.96
C ILE A 59 7.77 -7.66 -7.93
N LEU A 60 6.62 -8.17 -7.53
CA LEU A 60 6.53 -9.30 -6.60
C LEU A 60 7.07 -10.58 -7.26
N PRO A 61 7.64 -11.52 -6.45
CA PRO A 61 8.00 -12.84 -6.94
C PRO A 61 6.82 -13.53 -7.62
N GLU A 62 7.10 -14.31 -8.66
CA GLU A 62 6.08 -14.98 -9.47
C GLU A 62 5.19 -15.91 -8.62
N SER A 63 5.75 -16.58 -7.61
CA SER A 63 5.01 -17.40 -6.65
C SER A 63 3.97 -16.58 -5.89
N THR A 64 4.37 -15.44 -5.32
CA THR A 64 3.48 -14.54 -4.60
C THR A 64 2.40 -13.94 -5.51
N ARG A 65 2.78 -13.54 -6.73
CA ARG A 65 1.84 -13.03 -7.73
C ARG A 65 0.76 -14.07 -8.06
N ASN A 66 1.15 -15.32 -8.27
CA ASN A 66 0.21 -16.40 -8.59
C ASN A 66 -0.67 -16.77 -7.40
N ALA A 67 -0.14 -16.75 -6.18
CA ALA A 67 -0.94 -16.92 -4.97
C ALA A 67 -2.03 -15.83 -4.86
N PHE A 68 -1.69 -14.56 -5.09
CA PHE A 68 -2.67 -13.47 -5.07
C PHE A 68 -3.73 -13.59 -6.17
N ARG A 69 -3.34 -13.98 -7.39
CA ARG A 69 -4.29 -14.22 -8.49
C ARG A 69 -5.26 -15.34 -8.15
N LYS A 70 -4.75 -16.46 -7.66
CA LYS A 70 -5.57 -17.61 -7.25
C LYS A 70 -6.56 -17.22 -6.13
N LEU A 71 -6.10 -16.48 -5.12
CA LEU A 71 -6.96 -15.98 -4.05
C LEU A 71 -8.07 -15.07 -4.58
N ALA A 72 -7.76 -14.22 -5.55
CA ALA A 72 -8.75 -13.35 -6.18
C ALA A 72 -9.76 -14.16 -7.00
N GLU A 73 -9.31 -15.17 -7.75
CA GLU A 73 -10.17 -16.09 -8.52
C GLU A 73 -11.16 -16.81 -7.60
N GLU A 74 -10.69 -17.35 -6.47
CA GLU A 74 -11.52 -17.99 -5.44
C GLU A 74 -12.54 -17.00 -4.84
N GLY A 75 -12.19 -15.72 -4.71
CA GLY A 75 -13.09 -14.65 -4.28
C GLY A 75 -13.81 -13.92 -5.44
N GLY A 76 -14.12 -14.61 -6.54
CA GLY A 76 -14.94 -14.07 -7.63
C GLY A 76 -14.19 -13.11 -8.57
N GLY A 77 -12.88 -13.31 -8.73
CA GLY A 77 -11.98 -12.55 -9.61
C GLY A 77 -11.49 -11.20 -9.07
N LEU A 78 -11.93 -10.80 -7.87
CA LEU A 78 -11.59 -9.48 -7.33
C LEU A 78 -11.15 -9.50 -5.87
N ARG A 79 -11.85 -10.27 -5.02
CA ARG A 79 -11.71 -10.23 -3.57
C ARG A 79 -10.71 -11.29 -3.13
N MET A 80 -9.76 -10.93 -2.27
CA MET A 80 -8.86 -11.86 -1.61
C MET A 80 -9.30 -11.96 -0.16
N GLN A 81 -9.85 -13.12 0.21
CA GLN A 81 -10.36 -13.36 1.55
C GLN A 81 -9.21 -13.61 2.53
N PRO A 82 -9.33 -13.18 3.80
CA PRO A 82 -8.40 -13.51 4.86
C PRO A 82 -8.23 -15.03 5.00
N ASN A 83 -7.00 -15.50 5.11
CA ASN A 83 -6.68 -16.88 5.47
C ASN A 83 -5.28 -16.96 6.07
N ASP A 84 -4.96 -18.13 6.63
CA ASP A 84 -3.68 -18.35 7.30
C ASP A 84 -2.49 -18.32 6.34
N HIS A 85 -2.70 -18.67 5.05
CA HIS A 85 -1.64 -18.58 4.04
C HIS A 85 -1.13 -17.13 3.84
N LEU A 86 -2.00 -16.13 3.95
CA LEU A 86 -1.58 -14.73 3.93
C LEU A 86 -0.75 -14.35 5.16
N LEU A 87 -1.06 -14.91 6.32
CA LEU A 87 -0.30 -14.68 7.55
C LEU A 87 1.10 -15.32 7.45
N ASP A 88 1.17 -16.55 6.92
CA ASP A 88 2.42 -17.25 6.66
C ASP A 88 3.28 -16.50 5.64
N LEU A 89 2.66 -15.99 4.57
CA LEU A 89 3.32 -15.19 3.53
C LEU A 89 3.94 -13.90 4.10
N TRP A 90 3.32 -13.32 5.13
CA TRP A 90 3.84 -12.14 5.83
C TRP A 90 4.79 -12.49 6.98
N GLY A 91 5.13 -13.78 7.15
CA GLY A 91 6.12 -14.23 8.13
C GLY A 91 5.63 -14.14 9.58
N LEU A 92 4.32 -14.18 9.81
CA LEU A 92 3.77 -14.14 11.17
C LEU A 92 3.88 -15.51 11.83
N GLU A 93 4.67 -15.60 12.91
CA GLU A 93 4.82 -16.80 13.73
C GLU A 93 3.55 -17.12 14.53
N GLU A 94 3.44 -18.33 15.09
CA GLU A 94 2.30 -18.73 15.94
C GLU A 94 2.35 -18.07 17.32
N ASP A 95 2.10 -16.77 17.35
CA ASP A 95 2.21 -15.94 18.54
C ASP A 95 1.05 -14.93 18.71
N SER A 96 1.20 -14.04 19.69
CA SER A 96 0.21 -13.01 19.98
C SER A 96 0.02 -12.00 18.84
N ALA A 97 1.04 -11.75 18.01
CA ALA A 97 0.95 -10.85 16.86
C ALA A 97 0.11 -11.48 15.75
N ARG A 98 0.31 -12.76 15.44
CA ARG A 98 -0.55 -13.47 14.49
C ARG A 98 -2.00 -13.48 14.93
N ALA A 99 -2.27 -13.81 16.19
CA ALA A 99 -3.63 -13.79 16.73
C ALA A 99 -4.26 -12.38 16.69
N PHE A 100 -3.45 -11.33 16.89
CA PHE A 100 -3.89 -9.94 16.79
C PHE A 100 -4.29 -9.55 15.36
N ILE A 101 -3.48 -9.96 14.37
CA ILE A 101 -3.72 -9.67 12.94
C ILE A 101 -4.87 -10.50 12.39
N GLN A 102 -4.94 -11.80 12.69
CA GLN A 102 -5.99 -12.69 12.20
C GLN A 102 -7.40 -12.16 12.55
N LYS A 103 -7.57 -11.58 13.74
CA LYS A 103 -8.85 -10.98 14.19
C LYS A 103 -9.23 -9.68 13.47
N ARG A 104 -8.28 -9.03 12.78
CA ARG A 104 -8.46 -7.72 12.14
C ARG A 104 -8.28 -7.77 10.63
N LEU A 105 -7.74 -8.86 10.10
CA LEU A 105 -7.56 -9.04 8.69
C LEU A 105 -8.93 -9.12 8.03
N ALA A 106 -9.25 -8.10 7.26
CA ALA A 106 -10.45 -8.01 6.45
C ALA A 106 -10.08 -8.30 4.99
N ASP A 107 -11.07 -8.64 4.20
CA ASP A 107 -10.89 -8.84 2.76
C ASP A 107 -10.37 -7.57 2.08
N PHE A 108 -9.53 -7.78 1.08
CA PHE A 108 -8.99 -6.72 0.25
C PHE A 108 -9.04 -7.14 -1.22
N THR A 109 -8.93 -6.16 -2.12
CA THR A 109 -9.05 -6.45 -3.56
C THR A 109 -7.69 -6.69 -4.18
N ILE A 110 -7.60 -7.54 -5.21
CA ILE A 110 -6.37 -7.68 -6.01
C ILE A 110 -5.92 -6.37 -6.65
N ARG A 111 -6.85 -5.41 -6.83
CA ARG A 111 -6.52 -4.06 -7.31
C ARG A 111 -5.60 -3.27 -6.39
N CYS A 112 -5.49 -3.65 -5.11
CA CYS A 112 -4.45 -3.11 -4.23
C CYS A 112 -3.04 -3.39 -4.78
N PHE A 113 -2.83 -4.50 -5.48
CA PHE A 113 -1.51 -4.87 -5.98
C PHE A 113 -1.38 -4.76 -7.49
N SER A 114 -2.48 -4.86 -8.24
CA SER A 114 -2.48 -4.81 -9.71
C SER A 114 -2.68 -3.42 -10.29
N GLN A 115 -3.21 -2.46 -9.52
CA GLN A 115 -3.38 -1.10 -10.03
C GLN A 115 -2.02 -0.38 -10.10
N PRO A 116 -1.65 0.20 -11.26
CA PRO A 116 -0.43 0.99 -11.38
C PRO A 116 -0.44 2.28 -10.55
N VAL A 117 0.73 2.72 -10.11
CA VAL A 117 0.92 4.01 -9.45
C VAL A 117 0.98 5.15 -10.49
N GLU A 118 0.19 6.20 -10.26
CA GLU A 118 0.29 7.46 -10.99
C GLU A 118 1.24 8.41 -10.25
N ALA A 119 2.44 8.64 -10.80
CA ALA A 119 3.49 9.48 -10.20
C ALA A 119 4.32 10.21 -11.27
N ARG A 120 3.64 10.79 -12.28
CA ARG A 120 4.28 11.32 -13.52
C ARG A 120 5.28 12.44 -13.25
N SER A 121 4.98 13.33 -12.32
CA SER A 121 5.80 14.50 -11.99
C SER A 121 6.88 14.20 -10.95
N HIS A 122 6.95 12.95 -10.47
CA HIS A 122 7.84 12.51 -9.41
C HIS A 122 7.70 13.38 -8.15
N ALA A 123 6.46 13.77 -7.82
CA ALA A 123 6.21 14.69 -6.71
C ALA A 123 6.65 14.12 -5.36
N ALA A 124 6.72 12.80 -5.18
CA ALA A 124 7.30 12.22 -3.98
C ALA A 124 8.80 12.56 -3.81
N HIS A 125 9.57 12.62 -4.91
CA HIS A 125 11.04 12.79 -4.85
C HIS A 125 11.50 14.18 -4.46
N LYS A 126 10.67 15.22 -4.69
CA LYS A 126 10.99 16.59 -4.30
C LYS A 126 10.36 16.97 -2.94
N LEU A 127 9.91 15.99 -2.17
CA LEU A 127 9.56 16.13 -0.77
C LEU A 127 10.68 15.47 0.05
N PRO A 128 10.94 15.90 1.28
CA PRO A 128 11.79 15.14 2.18
C PRO A 128 11.21 13.74 2.43
N VAL A 129 12.02 12.70 2.20
CA VAL A 129 11.62 11.30 2.33
C VAL A 129 12.43 10.61 3.42
N ARG A 130 11.76 9.80 4.25
CA ARG A 130 12.40 8.79 5.11
C ARG A 130 11.93 7.40 4.72
N THR A 131 12.85 6.45 4.71
CA THR A 131 12.55 5.03 4.49
C THR A 131 13.05 4.23 5.69
N SER A 132 12.26 3.26 6.12
CA SER A 132 12.67 2.23 7.08
C SER A 132 12.57 0.89 6.38
N ARG A 133 13.63 0.09 6.50
CA ARG A 133 13.61 -1.34 6.21
C ARG A 133 13.70 -2.07 7.56
N ALA A 134 12.88 -3.10 7.77
CA ALA A 134 13.07 -4.07 8.85
C ALA A 134 14.45 -4.74 8.76
#